data_AF-A0A962FES7-F1
#
_entry.id   AF-A0A962FES7-F1
#
_cell.length_a   1.000
_cell.length_b   1.000
_cell.length_c   1.000
_cell.angle_alpha   90.00
_cell.angle_beta   90.00
_cell.angle_gamma   90.00
#
_symmetry.space_group_name_H-M   'P 1'
#
loop_
_entity.id
_entity.type
_entity.pdbx_description
1 polymer ?
#
loop_
_entity_poly.entity_id
_entity_poly.type
_entity_poly.pdbx_seq_one_letter_code
_entity_poly.pdbx_strand_id
1 'polypeptide(L)' 'MATIERALNAHSLYWVKDDEGDRIGIVWGLDGVWRWTVGQTDSREVDSFEAARQAVEAALGAPVRQRQRSARAA' A
#
# COMPACT_ATOMS: atom_id res chain seq x y z
N MET A 1 4.80 8.77 -10.57
CA MET A 1 3.64 7.84 -10.40
C MET A 1 3.91 6.91 -9.23
N ALA A 2 3.05 6.91 -8.22
CA ALA A 2 3.23 6.12 -7.00
C ALA A 2 3.11 4.60 -7.23
N THR A 3 3.72 3.82 -6.33
CA THR A 3 3.71 2.36 -6.34
C THR A 3 3.33 1.77 -4.98
N ILE A 4 2.60 0.67 -4.98
CA ILE A 4 2.39 -0.18 -3.78
C ILE A 4 3.21 -1.46 -3.95
N GLU A 5 4.12 -1.72 -3.04
CA GLU A 5 4.95 -2.92 -3.04
C GLU A 5 4.89 -3.66 -1.72
N ARG A 6 5.00 -4.99 -1.75
CA ARG A 6 4.98 -5.80 -0.52
C ARG A 6 6.23 -5.52 0.31
N ALA A 7 6.05 -5.23 1.60
CA ALA A 7 7.14 -5.14 2.55
C ALA A 7 7.84 -6.50 2.69
N LEU A 8 9.15 -6.50 2.96
CA LEU A 8 9.93 -7.73 3.06
C LEU A 8 9.34 -8.66 4.15
N ASN A 9 9.19 -9.94 3.81
CA ASN A 9 8.75 -11.03 4.70
C ASN A 9 7.35 -10.88 5.33
N ALA A 10 6.52 -9.95 4.86
CA ALA A 10 5.17 -9.77 5.36
C ALA A 10 4.12 -10.24 4.34
N HIS A 11 3.11 -10.98 4.81
CA HIS A 11 1.99 -11.40 3.98
C HIS A 11 0.96 -10.28 3.73
N SER A 12 0.82 -9.38 4.70
CA SER A 12 -0.23 -8.35 4.71
C SER A 12 0.32 -6.96 5.03
N LEU A 13 1.56 -6.63 4.63
CA LEU A 13 2.13 -5.29 4.78
C LEU A 13 2.74 -4.83 3.45
N TYR A 14 2.42 -3.61 3.06
CA TYR A 14 2.83 -3.00 1.80
C TYR A 14 3.28 -1.56 2.03
N TRP A 15 4.35 -1.17 1.34
CA TRP A 15 4.81 0.22 1.28
C TRP A 15 4.14 0.94 0.11
N VAL A 16 3.67 2.15 0.36
CA VAL A 16 3.32 3.12 -0.68
C VAL A 16 4.55 3.98 -0.92
N LYS A 17 5.03 4.01 -2.15
CA LYS A 17 6.18 4.82 -2.56
C LYS A 17 5.80 5.81 -3.65
N ASP A 18 6.42 6.97 -3.67
CA ASP A 18 6.35 7.88 -4.81
C ASP A 18 7.22 7.39 -5.99
N ASP A 19 7.44 8.26 -6.97
CA ASP A 19 8.31 8.00 -8.12
C ASP A 19 9.80 8.07 -7.81
N GLU A 20 10.20 8.81 -6.78
CA GLU A 20 11.59 8.89 -6.32
C GLU A 20 11.98 7.63 -5.51
N GLY A 21 10.97 6.89 -5.04
CA GLY A 21 11.12 5.64 -4.30
C GLY A 21 11.02 5.82 -2.79
N ASP A 22 10.67 7.03 -2.34
CA ASP A 22 10.51 7.37 -0.95
C ASP A 22 9.22 6.77 -0.39
N ARG A 23 9.27 6.32 0.85
CA ARG A 23 8.12 5.71 1.52
C ARG A 23 7.22 6.81 2.05
N ILE A 24 6.13 7.04 1.34
CA ILE A 24 5.14 8.06 1.68
C ILE A 24 3.92 7.49 2.43
N GLY A 25 3.81 6.16 2.54
CA GLY A 25 2.67 5.55 3.20
C GLY A 25 2.79 4.05 3.38
N ILE A 26 1.79 3.47 4.03
CA ILE A 26 1.72 2.05 4.36
C ILE A 26 0.30 1.54 4.12
N VAL A 27 0.16 0.30 3.67
CA VAL A 27 -1.09 -0.45 3.64
C VAL A 27 -0.84 -1.75 4.38
N TRP A 28 -1.67 -2.09 5.36
CA TRP A 28 -1.48 -3.29 6.16
C TRP A 28 -2.79 -3.95 6.56
N GLY A 29 -2.76 -5.27 6.67
CA GLY A 29 -3.84 -6.09 7.15
C GLY A 29 -3.47 -6.74 8.47
N LEU A 30 -4.36 -6.62 9.46
CA LEU A 30 -4.26 -7.26 10.77
C LEU A 30 -5.63 -7.80 11.16
N ASP A 31 -5.71 -9.07 11.57
CA ASP A 31 -6.92 -9.72 12.07
C ASP A 31 -8.14 -9.61 11.14
N GLY A 32 -7.91 -9.69 9.82
CA GLY A 32 -8.96 -9.60 8.80
C GLY A 32 -9.40 -8.18 8.45
N VAL A 33 -8.87 -7.16 9.12
CA VAL A 33 -9.11 -5.74 8.83
C VAL A 33 -7.93 -5.16 8.05
N TRP A 34 -8.21 -4.32 7.06
CA TRP A 34 -7.18 -3.58 6.34
C TRP A 34 -7.15 -2.14 6.81
N ARG A 35 -5.95 -1.56 6.83
CA ARG A 35 -5.69 -0.17 7.17
C ARG A 35 -4.71 0.42 6.18
N TRP A 36 -4.78 1.74 6.04
CA TRP A 36 -3.84 2.49 5.21
C TRP A 36 -3.55 3.85 5.83
N THR A 37 -2.41 4.43 5.46
CA THR A 37 -2.07 5.83 5.68
C THR A 37 -1.09 6.29 4.61
N VAL A 38 -1.22 7.53 4.16
CA VAL A 38 -0.33 8.18 3.19
C VAL A 38 -0.15 9.64 3.57
N GLY A 39 1.09 10.10 3.57
CA GLY A 39 1.47 11.46 3.92
C GLY A 39 1.05 11.81 5.34
N GLN A 40 0.24 12.86 5.48
CA GLN A 40 -0.33 13.33 6.74
C GLN A 40 -1.77 12.83 6.98
N THR A 41 -2.25 11.90 6.15
CA THR A 41 -3.62 11.40 6.28
C THR A 41 -3.72 10.44 7.47
N ASP A 42 -4.74 10.66 8.32
CA ASP A 42 -5.06 9.74 9.40
C ASP A 42 -5.24 8.32 8.90
N SER A 43 -4.83 7.35 9.72
CA SER A 43 -5.05 5.95 9.41
C SER A 43 -6.53 5.63 9.40
N ARG A 44 -6.99 4.97 8.32
CA ARG A 44 -8.39 4.56 8.16
C ARG A 44 -8.49 3.06 7.89
N GLU A 45 -9.54 2.46 8.45
CA GLU A 45 -9.90 1.06 8.24
C GLU A 45 -10.72 0.90 6.97
N VAL A 46 -10.54 -0.24 6.31
CA VAL A 46 -11.24 -0.67 5.11
C VAL A 46 -11.37 -2.20 5.09
N ASP A 47 -12.33 -2.69 4.31
CA ASP A 47 -12.72 -4.11 4.34
C ASP A 47 -11.80 -5.03 3.52
N SER A 48 -10.91 -4.48 2.70
CA SER A 48 -10.02 -5.26 1.85
C SER A 48 -8.77 -4.51 1.41
N PHE A 49 -7.74 -5.24 0.95
CA PHE A 49 -6.55 -4.64 0.33
C PHE A 49 -6.90 -3.76 -0.87
N GLU A 50 -7.88 -4.18 -1.69
CA GLU A 50 -8.30 -3.42 -2.86
C GLU A 50 -8.99 -2.11 -2.47
N ALA A 51 -9.81 -2.12 -1.42
CA ALA A 51 -10.39 -0.91 -0.86
C ALA A 51 -9.30 0.02 -0.28
N ALA A 52 -8.28 -0.53 0.39
CA ALA A 52 -7.13 0.25 0.86
C ALA A 52 -6.38 0.91 -0.30
N ARG A 53 -6.15 0.17 -1.40
CA ARG A 53 -5.50 0.69 -2.61
C ARG A 53 -6.29 1.84 -3.23
N GLN A 54 -7.60 1.69 -3.39
CA GLN A 54 -8.47 2.74 -3.93
C GLN A 54 -8.49 3.98 -3.03
N ALA A 55 -8.49 3.79 -1.71
CA ALA A 55 -8.44 4.90 -0.76
C ALA A 55 -7.08 5.64 -0.82
N VAL A 56 -5.98 4.92 -1.02
CA VAL A 56 -4.65 5.50 -1.29
C VAL A 56 -4.64 6.28 -2.60
N GLU A 57 -5.21 5.75 -3.68
CA GLU A 57 -5.35 6.45 -4.97
C GLU A 57 -6.16 7.74 -4.83
N ALA A 58 -7.27 7.69 -4.07
CA ALA A 58 -8.10 8.85 -3.78
C ALA A 58 -7.35 9.91 -2.95
N ALA A 59 -6.55 9.49 -1.96
CA ALA A 59 -5.76 10.39 -1.14
C ALA A 59 -4.63 11.08 -1.93
N LEU A 60 -4.05 10.36 -2.91
CA LEU A 60 -2.99 10.89 -3.78
C LEU A 60 -3.54 11.68 -4.98
N GLY A 61 -4.83 11.54 -5.29
CA GLY A 61 -5.43 12.11 -6.50
C GLY A 61 -4.86 11.50 -7.80
N ALA A 62 -4.24 10.31 -7.71
CA ALA A 62 -3.53 9.68 -8.81
C ALA A 62 -3.58 8.15 -8.71
N PRO A 63 -3.58 7.43 -9.85
CA PRO A 63 -3.54 5.98 -9.85
C PRO A 63 -2.21 5.45 -9.33
N VAL A 64 -2.24 4.27 -8.68
CA VAL A 64 -1.08 3.70 -8.00
C VAL A 64 -0.81 2.31 -8.55
N ARG A 65 0.44 2.07 -8.96
CA ARG A 65 0.81 0.79 -9.56
C ARG A 65 1.17 -0.24 -8.49
N GLN A 66 0.54 -1.40 -8.52
CA GLN A 66 0.94 -2.52 -7.67
C GLN A 66 2.16 -3.23 -8.24
N ARG A 67 3.26 -3.27 -7.48
CA ARG A 67 4.44 -4.10 -7.74
C ARG A 67 4.32 -5.41 -6.95
N GLN A 68 3.79 -6.44 -7.60
CA GLN A 68 4.00 -7.81 -7.12
C GLN A 68 5.44 -8.21 -7.44
N ARG A 69 6.27 -8.39 -6.41
CA ARG A 69 7.56 -9.04 -6.58
C ARG A 69 7.27 -10.47 -7.02
N SER A 70 7.55 -10.81 -8.28
CA SER A 70 7.58 -12.20 -8.74
C SER A 70 8.48 -12.95 -7.77
N ALA A 71 7.94 -13.97 -7.10
CA ALA A 71 8.76 -14.86 -6.31
C ALA A 71 9.80 -15.45 -7.27
N ARG A 72 11.03 -14.92 -7.26
CA ARG A 72 12.13 -15.56 -7.96
C ARG A 72 12.40 -16.81 -7.15
N ALA A 73 11.92 -17.94 -7.65
CA ALA A 73 12.32 -19.25 -7.16
C ALA A 73 13.85 -19.28 -7.19
N ALA A 74 14.42 -19.45 -6.00
CA ALA A 74 15.85 -19.67 -5.81
C ALA A 74 16.20 -21.09 -6.24
#